data_AF-A0A5J4P4R6-F1
#
_entry.id   AF-A0A5J4P4R6-F1
#
_cell.length_a   1.000
_cell.length_b   1.000
_cell.length_c   1.000
_cell.angle_alpha   90.00
_cell.angle_beta   90.00
_cell.angle_gamma   90.00
#
_symmetry.space_group_name_H-M   'P 1'
#
loop_
_entity.id
_entity.type
_entity.pdbx_description
1 polymer ?
#
loop_
_entity_poly.entity_id
_entity_poly.type
_entity_poly.pdbx_seq_one_letter_code
_entity_poly.pdbx_strand_id
1 'polypeptide(L)'
;MEHPLSLFKYCPKCGSEQFIIANEKAKKCAACGFVYYFNPSSATVSFIMNDKNELLVCRRAKAPAKGTLDLPGGFIDMQETAEEGIIREVSEETGLTVKEALYQFSLPNIYMYSGFPVHTLDMFFLCKVEETSGIKAMD
;
A
#
# COMPACT_ATOMS: atom_id res chain seq x y z
N MET A 1 11.52 11.42 -16.53
CA MET A 1 11.02 10.99 -15.22
C MET A 1 12.06 11.39 -14.19
N GLU A 2 11.65 12.00 -13.09
CA GLU A 2 12.59 12.35 -12.02
C GLU A 2 13.10 11.07 -11.34
N HIS A 3 14.35 11.06 -10.85
CA HIS A 3 14.89 9.90 -10.15
C HIS A 3 14.06 9.64 -8.87
N PRO A 4 13.71 8.39 -8.50
CA PRO A 4 12.79 8.12 -7.39
C PRO A 4 13.27 8.65 -6.03
N LEU A 5 14.59 8.73 -5.84
CA LEU A 5 15.23 9.32 -4.66
C LEU A 5 15.58 10.81 -4.81
N SER A 6 15.00 11.55 -5.75
CA SER A 6 15.40 12.95 -6.01
C SER A 6 15.26 13.85 -4.78
N LEU A 7 14.22 13.63 -3.99
CA LEU A 7 13.95 14.37 -2.75
C LEU A 7 14.95 14.05 -1.62
N PHE A 8 15.72 12.97 -1.73
CA PHE A 8 16.66 12.54 -0.68
C PHE A 8 18.00 13.25 -0.87
N LYS A 9 18.14 14.43 -0.26
CA LYS A 9 19.33 15.29 -0.38
C LYS A 9 20.51 14.83 0.48
N TYR A 10 20.24 14.20 1.62
CA TYR A 10 21.24 13.80 2.61
C TYR A 10 21.26 12.28 2.77
N CYS A 11 22.42 11.73 3.09
CA CYS A 11 22.57 10.31 3.39
C CYS A 11 21.80 9.97 4.68
N PRO A 12 20.84 9.03 4.66
CA PRO A 12 20.05 8.70 5.84
C PRO A 12 20.86 7.97 6.93
N LYS A 13 22.05 7.43 6.60
CA LYS A 13 22.94 6.75 7.56
C LYS A 13 23.86 7.72 8.31
N CYS A 14 24.40 8.76 7.65
CA CYS A 14 25.45 9.62 8.23
C CYS A 14 25.22 11.13 8.08
N GLY A 15 24.14 11.57 7.44
CA GLY A 15 23.82 12.99 7.28
C GLY A 15 24.63 13.76 6.24
N SER A 16 25.58 13.12 5.53
CA SER A 16 26.37 13.78 4.48
C SER A 16 25.52 14.16 3.25
N GLU A 17 25.78 15.32 2.66
CA GLU A 17 25.24 15.76 1.36
C GLU A 17 25.84 15.02 0.17
N GLN A 18 26.89 14.21 0.38
CA GLN A 18 27.55 13.44 -0.68
C GLN A 18 26.74 12.18 -1.07
N PHE A 19 25.41 12.29 -1.12
CA PHE A 19 24.46 11.22 -1.43
C PHE A 19 23.99 11.30 -2.88
N ILE A 20 24.80 10.74 -3.77
CA ILE A 20 24.71 10.92 -5.21
C ILE A 20 24.02 9.74 -5.91
N ILE A 21 23.45 9.99 -7.09
CA ILE A 21 22.83 8.95 -7.92
C ILE A 21 23.90 7.93 -8.30
N ALA A 22 23.63 6.65 -8.01
CA ALA A 22 24.49 5.53 -8.35
C ALA A 22 23.99 4.80 -9.60
N ASN A 23 22.68 4.61 -9.74
CA ASN A 23 22.02 4.04 -10.91
C ASN A 23 20.55 4.51 -10.96
N GLU A 24 19.72 3.90 -11.81
CA GLU A 24 18.32 4.29 -12.05
C GLU A 24 17.40 4.22 -10.82
N LYS A 25 17.75 3.43 -9.80
CA LYS A 25 16.94 3.21 -8.59
C LYS A 25 17.72 3.33 -7.29
N ALA A 26 18.96 3.81 -7.31
CA ALA A 26 19.81 3.83 -6.13
C ALA A 26 20.67 5.08 -6.02
N LYS A 27 20.91 5.48 -4.78
CA LYS A 27 21.91 6.49 -4.41
C LYS A 27 23.01 5.88 -3.55
N LYS A 28 24.25 6.35 -3.71
CA LYS A 28 25.41 5.98 -2.89
C LYS A 28 25.98 7.22 -2.18
N CYS A 29 26.29 7.06 -0.90
CA CYS A 29 27.00 8.06 -0.12
C CYS A 29 28.51 7.94 -0.35
N ALA A 30 29.16 8.99 -0.87
CA ALA A 30 30.61 9.00 -1.05
C ALA A 30 31.38 9.11 0.29
N ALA A 31 30.77 9.67 1.33
CA ALA A 31 31.40 9.84 2.64
C ALA A 31 31.50 8.54 3.45
N CYS A 32 30.46 7.71 3.45
CA CYS A 32 30.39 6.51 4.29
C CYS A 32 30.17 5.20 3.52
N GLY A 33 30.10 5.26 2.19
CA GLY A 33 29.92 4.10 1.31
C GLY A 33 28.52 3.48 1.31
N PHE A 34 27.58 3.99 2.11
CA PHE A 34 26.20 3.47 2.17
C PHE A 34 25.49 3.57 0.82
N VAL A 35 24.80 2.51 0.41
CA VAL A 35 23.99 2.47 -0.81
C VAL A 35 22.54 2.25 -0.40
N TYR A 36 21.65 3.11 -0.87
CA TYR A 36 20.22 2.95 -0.69
C TYR A 36 19.57 2.61 -2.03
N TYR A 37 18.92 1.45 -2.08
CA TYR A 37 18.12 1.02 -3.21
C TYR A 37 16.66 1.36 -2.94
N PHE A 38 16.02 2.01 -3.90
CA PHE A 38 14.60 2.29 -3.85
C PHE A 38 13.82 1.11 -4.42
N ASN A 39 13.02 0.49 -3.57
CA ASN A 39 12.11 -0.60 -3.91
C ASN A 39 10.67 -0.13 -3.67
N PRO A 40 9.69 -0.65 -4.41
CA PRO A 40 8.29 -0.35 -4.12
C PRO A 40 7.91 -0.86 -2.73
N SER A 41 7.04 -0.12 -2.05
CA SER A 41 6.35 -0.58 -0.85
C SER A 41 5.30 -1.63 -1.22
N SER A 42 5.11 -2.63 -0.36
CA SER A 42 4.06 -3.62 -0.56
C SER A 42 2.72 -3.10 -0.04
N ALA A 43 1.67 -3.26 -0.84
CA ALA A 43 0.30 -2.93 -0.44
C ALA A 43 -0.65 -4.05 -0.86
N THR A 44 -1.79 -4.14 -0.18
CA THR A 44 -2.81 -5.15 -0.44
C THR A 44 -4.16 -4.49 -0.68
N VAL A 45 -4.99 -5.14 -1.49
CA VAL A 45 -6.34 -4.69 -1.83
C VAL A 45 -7.28 -5.90 -1.79
N SER A 46 -8.46 -5.73 -1.21
CA SER A 46 -9.46 -6.78 -1.11
C SER A 46 -10.60 -6.59 -2.10
N PHE A 47 -11.00 -7.69 -2.73
CA PHE A 47 -12.32 -7.88 -3.31
C PHE A 47 -13.16 -8.68 -2.32
N ILE A 48 -14.27 -8.11 -1.86
CA ILE A 48 -15.22 -8.77 -0.96
C ILE A 48 -16.58 -8.72 -1.64
N MET A 49 -17.11 -9.90 -1.96
CA MET A 49 -18.40 -10.05 -2.61
C MET A 49 -19.44 -10.56 -1.60
N ASN A 50 -20.67 -10.05 -1.67
CA ASN A 50 -21.79 -10.67 -0.96
C ASN A 50 -22.48 -11.76 -1.80
N ASP A 51 -23.48 -12.44 -1.22
CA ASP A 51 -24.22 -13.52 -1.89
C ASP A 51 -25.01 -13.06 -3.14
N LYS A 52 -25.19 -11.75 -3.32
CA LYS A 52 -25.85 -11.14 -4.48
C LYS A 52 -24.87 -10.78 -5.59
N ASN A 53 -23.58 -11.12 -5.44
CA ASN A 53 -22.49 -10.69 -6.32
C ASN A 53 -22.31 -9.16 -6.38
N GLU A 54 -22.54 -8.48 -5.26
CA GLU A 54 -22.22 -7.06 -5.11
C GLU A 54 -20.85 -6.91 -4.44
N LEU A 55 -20.03 -5.98 -4.92
CA LEU A 55 -18.69 -5.70 -4.41
C LEU A 55 -18.75 -4.67 -3.30
N LEU A 56 -18.12 -4.97 -2.16
CA LEU A 56 -17.94 -4.00 -1.09
C LEU A 56 -16.93 -2.92 -1.51
N VAL A 57 -17.31 -1.66 -1.30
CA VAL A 57 -16.44 -0.50 -1.45
C VAL A 57 -16.60 0.40 -0.23
N CYS A 58 -15.50 1.03 0.17
CA CYS A 58 -15.46 1.99 1.26
C CYS A 58 -15.43 3.42 0.71
N ARG A 59 -15.97 4.37 1.47
CA ARG A 59 -15.87 5.80 1.14
C ARG A 59 -14.72 6.43 1.92
N ARG A 60 -13.73 6.99 1.23
CA ARG A 60 -12.53 7.57 1.86
C ARG A 60 -12.90 8.73 2.79
N ALA A 61 -12.59 8.60 4.08
CA ALA A 61 -12.90 9.63 5.08
C ALA A 61 -11.89 10.80 5.11
N LYS A 62 -10.67 10.57 4.62
CA LYS A 62 -9.53 11.51 4.71
C LYS A 62 -9.00 11.87 3.31
N ALA A 63 -8.28 12.98 3.23
CA ALA A 63 -7.54 13.36 2.03
C ALA A 63 -6.26 12.50 1.87
N PRO A 64 -5.73 12.31 0.65
CA PRO A 64 -6.30 12.76 -0.64
C PRO A 64 -7.55 11.95 -1.04
N ALA A 65 -8.36 12.53 -1.94
CA ALA A 65 -9.58 11.91 -2.49
C ALA A 65 -10.68 11.59 -1.45
N LYS A 66 -10.85 12.44 -0.43
CA LYS A 66 -11.97 12.31 0.50
C LYS A 66 -13.30 12.27 -0.25
N GLY A 67 -14.15 11.30 0.09
CA GLY A 67 -15.49 11.12 -0.47
C GLY A 67 -15.57 10.20 -1.70
N THR A 68 -14.44 9.83 -2.30
CA THR A 68 -14.42 8.81 -3.37
C THR A 68 -14.60 7.41 -2.80
N LEU A 69 -14.99 6.49 -3.69
CA LEU A 69 -15.03 5.08 -3.40
C LEU A 69 -13.63 4.48 -3.54
N ASP A 70 -13.33 3.50 -2.70
CA ASP A 70 -12.08 2.76 -2.66
C ASP A 70 -12.35 1.32 -2.23
N LEU A 71 -11.43 0.42 -2.56
CA LEU A 71 -11.47 -0.95 -2.06
C LEU A 71 -10.77 -1.01 -0.70
N PRO A 72 -11.22 -1.86 0.24
CA PRO A 72 -10.53 -2.01 1.51
C PRO A 72 -9.14 -2.58 1.31
N GLY A 73 -8.15 -2.02 2.01
CA GLY A 73 -6.75 -2.43 1.87
C GLY A 73 -5.76 -1.35 2.30
N GLY A 74 -4.49 -1.71 2.35
CA GLY A 74 -3.45 -0.83 2.89
C GLY A 74 -2.04 -1.35 2.70
N PHE A 75 -1.10 -0.69 3.38
CA PHE A 75 0.31 -1.08 3.36
C PHE A 75 0.55 -2.29 4.26
N ILE A 76 1.47 -3.16 3.85
CA ILE A 76 1.90 -4.29 4.69
C ILE A 76 2.89 -3.80 5.74
N ASP A 77 2.70 -4.21 7.00
CA ASP A 77 3.66 -3.93 8.07
C ASP A 77 4.90 -4.85 8.02
N MET A 78 5.99 -4.40 8.64
CA MET A 78 7.32 -5.04 8.57
C MET A 78 7.38 -6.52 8.97
N GLN A 79 6.39 -7.03 9.70
CA GLN A 79 6.36 -8.39 10.25
C GLN A 79 5.09 -9.14 9.84
N GLU A 80 4.44 -8.71 8.76
CA GLU A 80 3.25 -9.35 8.21
C GLU A 80 3.54 -9.95 6.83
N THR A 81 2.87 -11.07 6.55
CA THR A 81 2.62 -11.55 5.20
C THR A 81 1.56 -10.69 4.51
N ALA A 82 1.40 -10.83 3.20
CA ALA A 82 0.36 -10.11 2.47
C ALA A 82 -1.04 -10.54 2.91
N GLU A 83 -1.22 -11.83 3.18
CA GLU A 83 -2.45 -12.40 3.71
C GLU A 83 -2.78 -11.84 5.11
N GLU A 84 -1.80 -11.78 6.01
CA GLU A 84 -1.99 -11.18 7.35
C GLU A 84 -2.34 -9.69 7.25
N GLY A 85 -1.63 -8.95 6.41
CA GLY A 85 -1.89 -7.53 6.20
C GLY A 85 -3.29 -7.26 5.66
N ILE A 86 -3.74 -7.99 4.62
CA ILE A 86 -5.10 -7.76 4.10
C ILE A 86 -6.20 -8.18 5.08
N ILE A 87 -5.97 -9.24 5.88
CA ILE A 87 -6.90 -9.64 6.94
C ILE A 87 -7.02 -8.53 8.00
N ARG A 88 -5.88 -7.93 8.42
CA ARG A 88 -5.87 -6.79 9.35
C ARG A 88 -6.59 -5.58 8.78
N GLU A 89 -6.22 -5.13 7.58
CA GLU A 89 -6.79 -3.94 6.94
C GLU A 89 -8.31 -4.04 6.77
N VAL A 90 -8.81 -5.19 6.28
CA VAL A 90 -10.28 -5.41 6.16
C VAL A 90 -10.96 -5.32 7.53
N SER A 91 -10.37 -5.91 8.57
CA SER A 91 -10.91 -5.86 9.92
C SER A 91 -10.92 -4.42 10.47
N GLU A 92 -9.85 -3.66 10.29
CA GLU A 92 -9.72 -2.28 10.78
C GLU A 92 -10.67 -1.30 10.07
N GLU A 93 -10.84 -1.44 8.75
CA GLU A 93 -11.62 -0.49 7.94
C GLU A 93 -13.11 -0.81 7.92
N THR A 94 -13.49 -2.09 7.98
CA THR A 94 -14.89 -2.53 7.80
C THR A 94 -15.46 -3.27 8.99
N GLY A 95 -14.62 -3.70 9.95
CA GLY A 95 -15.05 -4.54 11.08
C GLY A 95 -15.41 -5.97 10.69
N LEU A 96 -15.06 -6.43 9.48
CA LEU A 96 -15.39 -7.77 9.00
C LEU A 96 -14.30 -8.77 9.36
N THR A 97 -14.72 -9.97 9.77
CA THR A 97 -13.80 -11.10 9.98
C THR A 97 -13.56 -11.83 8.66
N VAL A 98 -12.32 -11.81 8.16
CA VAL A 98 -11.90 -12.57 6.98
C VAL A 98 -11.62 -14.04 7.36
N LYS A 99 -12.24 -14.98 6.66
CA LYS A 99 -12.01 -16.42 6.79
C LYS A 99 -10.91 -16.93 5.87
N GLU A 100 -10.80 -16.34 4.69
CA GLU A 100 -9.90 -16.80 3.63
C GLU A 100 -9.50 -15.60 2.75
N ALA A 101 -8.21 -15.47 2.46
CA ALA A 101 -7.67 -14.48 1.53
C ALA A 101 -6.99 -15.22 0.37
N LEU A 102 -7.52 -15.07 -0.84
CA LEU A 102 -7.05 -15.76 -2.03
C LEU A 102 -6.39 -14.78 -3.00
N TYR A 103 -5.08 -14.86 -3.16
CA TYR A 103 -4.34 -14.02 -4.10
C TYR A 103 -4.89 -14.18 -5.53
N GLN A 104 -5.05 -13.06 -6.23
CA GLN A 104 -5.54 -13.01 -7.60
C GLN A 104 -4.42 -12.57 -8.55
N PHE A 105 -3.89 -11.37 -8.33
CA PHE A 105 -2.86 -10.75 -9.18
C PHE A 105 -2.19 -9.57 -8.44
N SER A 106 -1.19 -8.97 -9.08
CA SER A 106 -0.56 -7.74 -8.59
C SER A 106 -0.37 -6.73 -9.71
N LEU A 107 -0.35 -5.44 -9.36
CA LEU A 107 -0.14 -4.33 -10.28
C LEU A 107 0.79 -3.28 -9.64
N PRO A 108 1.65 -2.63 -10.43
CA PRO A 108 2.42 -1.48 -9.95
C PRO A 108 1.53 -0.24 -9.86
N ASN A 109 1.77 0.59 -8.85
CA ASN A 109 1.03 1.83 -8.63
C ASN A 109 1.93 2.93 -8.03
N ILE A 110 1.45 4.18 -8.04
CA ILE A 110 2.09 5.32 -7.41
C ILE A 110 1.08 6.00 -6.48
N TYR A 111 1.30 5.86 -5.19
CA TYR A 111 0.52 6.50 -4.15
C TYR A 111 1.18 7.81 -3.70
N MET A 112 0.48 8.94 -3.86
CA MET A 112 0.98 10.24 -3.41
C MET A 112 0.65 10.43 -1.91
N TYR A 113 1.66 10.27 -1.06
CA TYR A 113 1.52 10.44 0.39
C TYR A 113 2.31 11.65 0.86
N SER A 114 1.64 12.64 1.46
CA SER A 114 2.30 13.85 2.00
C SER A 114 3.23 14.57 0.99
N GLY A 115 2.87 14.59 -0.30
CA GLY A 115 3.68 15.19 -1.36
C GLY A 115 4.89 14.35 -1.80
N PHE A 116 4.98 13.10 -1.32
CA PHE A 116 6.00 12.13 -1.68
C PHE A 116 5.39 11.00 -2.54
N PRO A 117 5.91 10.73 -3.75
CA PRO A 117 5.45 9.62 -4.57
C PRO A 117 5.98 8.30 -4.02
N VAL A 118 5.10 7.53 -3.38
CA VAL A 118 5.38 6.16 -2.92
C VAL A 118 5.07 5.22 -4.08
N HIS A 119 6.10 4.56 -4.61
CA HIS A 119 5.89 3.46 -5.56
C HIS A 119 5.41 2.24 -4.78
N THR A 120 4.37 1.58 -5.27
CA THR A 120 3.81 0.39 -4.62
C THR A 120 3.69 -0.79 -5.57
N LEU A 121 3.73 -1.99 -5.00
CA LEU A 121 3.26 -3.21 -5.65
C LEU A 121 1.97 -3.61 -4.92
N ASP A 122 0.85 -3.39 -5.57
CA ASP A 122 -0.47 -3.65 -5.01
C ASP A 122 -0.84 -5.11 -5.31
N MET A 123 -1.15 -5.88 -4.26
CA MET A 123 -1.53 -7.29 -4.36
C MET A 123 -3.02 -7.45 -4.06
N PHE A 124 -3.74 -8.01 -5.02
CA PHE A 124 -5.19 -8.12 -4.97
C PHE A 124 -5.61 -9.50 -4.47
N PHE A 125 -6.47 -9.53 -3.47
CA PHE A 125 -7.00 -10.73 -2.85
C PHE A 125 -8.52 -10.78 -3.00
N LEU A 126 -9.05 -11.96 -3.31
CA LEU A 126 -10.45 -12.26 -3.06
C LEU A 126 -10.59 -12.70 -1.60
N CYS A 127 -11.26 -11.89 -0.78
CA CYS A 127 -11.45 -12.14 0.64
C CYS A 127 -12.86 -12.70 0.87
N LYS A 128 -12.94 -13.89 1.47
CA LYS A 128 -14.19 -14.44 1.98
C LYS A 128 -14.34 -14.06 3.44
N VAL A 129 -15.46 -13.44 3.79
CA VAL A 129 -15.77 -12.99 5.14
C VAL A 129 -16.84 -13.85 5.79
N GLU A 130 -16.90 -13.87 7.12
CA GLU A 130 -17.86 -14.70 7.86
C GLU A 130 -19.33 -14.37 7.56
N GLU A 131 -19.67 -13.08 7.61
CA GLU A 131 -21.03 -12.61 7.37
C GLU A 131 -20.99 -11.17 6.84
N THR A 132 -21.83 -10.86 5.85
CA THR A 132 -21.97 -9.50 5.28
C THR A 132 -23.30 -8.83 5.63
N SER A 133 -24.20 -9.53 6.33
CA SER A 133 -25.58 -9.09 6.62
C SER A 133 -25.66 -7.78 7.44
N GLY A 134 -24.63 -7.51 8.24
CA GLY A 134 -24.50 -6.29 9.05
C GLY A 134 -24.11 -5.05 8.24
N ILE A 135 -23.66 -5.21 7.00
CA ILE A 135 -23.28 -4.09 6.13
C ILE A 135 -24.44 -3.73 5.23
N LYS A 136 -24.84 -2.47 5.30
CA LYS A 136 -25.79 -1.88 4.36
C LYS A 136 -25.05 -0.91 3.47
N ALA A 137 -25.30 -1.00 2.16
CA ALA A 137 -24.86 0.03 1.23
C ALA A 137 -25.38 1.38 1.73
N MET A 138 -24.45 2.31 1.98
CA MET A 138 -24.78 3.71 2.20
C MET A 138 -24.77 4.36 0.82
N ASP A 139 -25.93 4.86 0.42
CA ASP A 139 -26.17 5.56 -0.84
C ASP A 139 -25.19 6.73 -1.10
#